data_AF-A0A2W4K9K8-F1
#
_entry.id   AF-A0A2W4K9K8-F1
#
_cell.length_a   1.000
_cell.length_b   1.000
_cell.length_c   1.000
_cell.angle_alpha   90.00
_cell.angle_beta   90.00
_cell.angle_gamma   90.00
#
_symmetry.space_group_name_H-M   'P 1'
#
loop_
_entity.id
_entity.type
_entity.pdbx_description
1 polymer ?
#
loop_
_entity_poly.entity_id
_entity_poly.type
_entity_poly.pdbx_seq_one_letter_code
_entity_poly.pdbx_strand_id
1 'polypeptide(L)'
;MEEGLRDVIVRALWGLAMGLVAVLGLFFVLGVEVGPVHSGTALLAALATCYGAAPTAGEPPSEIRISWRWTIPVTVASIAWLYGALLMMDSLHQAIHGTPAPALIIQGWPGLIGILAATAFLVFAHELVHWVAFRYYGARPRFLMFVKPFPGAGVYAEGHPLPRRAMLVVALAPVVVLTLAFVALLTVPQWTVLATWGAAFNLAGAVGDFAMAAWLLCLRPGTWVEDLRDGIRVLPIGESERHLLAEGPPPTTGAKG
;
A
#
# COMPACT_ATOMS: atom_id res chain seq x y z
N MET A 1 23.12 -1.44 26.87
CA MET A 1 22.49 -0.66 25.78
C MET A 1 22.44 -1.44 24.48
N GLU A 2 23.51 -2.16 24.11
CA GLU A 2 23.55 -2.97 22.87
C GLU A 2 22.57 -4.16 22.84
N GLU A 3 22.34 -4.84 23.97
CA GLU A 3 21.43 -6.00 24.02
C GLU A 3 19.96 -5.62 23.75
N GLY A 4 19.50 -4.47 24.28
CA GLY A 4 18.13 -4.00 24.05
C GLY A 4 17.88 -3.57 22.60
N LEU A 5 18.85 -2.93 21.94
CA LEU A 5 18.73 -2.55 20.53
C LEU A 5 18.69 -3.78 19.62
N ARG A 6 19.51 -4.79 19.92
CA ARG A 6 19.53 -6.06 19.19
C ARG A 6 18.18 -6.77 19.29
N ASP A 7 17.57 -6.81 20.47
CA ASP A 7 16.25 -7.43 20.66
C ASP A 7 15.14 -6.69 19.91
N VAL A 8 15.17 -5.37 19.88
CA VAL A 8 14.23 -4.54 19.09
C VAL A 8 14.37 -4.84 17.59
N ILE A 9 15.61 -4.86 17.08
CA ILE A 9 15.88 -5.15 15.67
C ILE A 9 15.44 -6.57 15.32
N VAL A 10 15.77 -7.56 16.15
CA VAL A 10 15.38 -8.96 15.93
C VAL A 10 13.86 -9.09 15.92
N ARG A 11 13.13 -8.47 16.85
CA ARG A 11 11.66 -8.51 16.89
C ARG A 11 11.01 -7.83 15.69
N ALA A 12 11.53 -6.67 15.26
CA ALA A 12 11.06 -5.98 14.08
C ALA A 12 11.29 -6.81 12.80
N LEU A 13 12.48 -7.39 12.64
CA LEU A 13 12.80 -8.29 11.53
C LEU A 13 11.97 -9.57 11.56
N TRP A 14 11.71 -10.13 12.76
CA TRP A 14 10.85 -11.29 12.92
C TRP A 14 9.39 -10.98 12.58
N GLY A 15 8.88 -9.81 12.98
CA GLY A 15 7.55 -9.32 12.62
C GLY A 15 7.39 -9.14 11.11
N LEU A 16 8.39 -8.53 10.46
CA LEU A 16 8.46 -8.43 9.00
C LEU A 16 8.53 -9.81 8.33
N ALA A 17 9.37 -10.71 8.85
CA ALA A 17 9.52 -12.06 8.32
C ALA A 17 8.25 -12.90 8.49
N MET A 18 7.51 -12.77 9.59
CA MET A 18 6.23 -13.47 9.78
C MET A 18 5.11 -12.89 8.96
N GLY A 19 5.04 -11.56 8.84
CA GLY A 19 4.14 -10.92 7.88
C GLY A 19 4.41 -11.46 6.48
N LEU A 20 5.69 -11.56 6.10
CA LEU A 20 6.12 -12.11 4.81
C LEU A 20 5.79 -13.61 4.66
N VAL A 21 6.05 -14.44 5.67
CA VAL A 21 5.76 -15.89 5.65
C VAL A 21 4.25 -16.15 5.62
N ALA A 22 3.45 -15.36 6.33
CA ALA A 22 2.00 -15.48 6.29
C ALA A 22 1.43 -15.05 4.93
N VAL A 23 1.96 -13.98 4.33
CA VAL A 23 1.64 -13.56 2.96
C VAL A 23 2.03 -14.64 1.95
N LEU A 24 3.26 -15.16 2.01
CA LEU A 24 3.78 -16.19 1.08
C LEU A 24 3.13 -17.57 1.27
N GLY A 25 2.92 -18.00 2.51
CA GLY A 25 2.29 -19.29 2.85
C GLY A 25 0.82 -19.36 2.44
N LEU A 26 0.12 -18.22 2.46
CA LEU A 26 -1.24 -18.13 1.96
C LEU A 26 -1.32 -18.34 0.44
N PHE A 27 -0.36 -17.83 -0.33
CA PHE A 27 -0.30 -18.04 -1.79
C PHE A 27 -0.09 -19.52 -2.16
N PHE A 28 0.64 -20.27 -1.32
CA PHE A 28 0.81 -21.72 -1.46
C PHE A 28 -0.49 -22.49 -1.19
N VAL A 29 -1.27 -22.09 -0.17
CA VAL A 29 -2.55 -22.73 0.18
C VAL A 29 -3.66 -22.42 -0.84
N LEU A 30 -3.61 -21.25 -1.50
CA LEU A 30 -4.61 -20.83 -2.48
C LEU A 30 -4.34 -21.33 -3.92
N GLY A 31 -3.36 -22.21 -4.12
CA GLY A 31 -3.12 -22.85 -5.42
C GLY A 31 -2.60 -21.89 -6.51
N VAL A 32 -1.93 -20.80 -6.11
CA VAL A 32 -1.18 -19.98 -7.06
C VAL A 32 0.11 -20.74 -7.35
N GLU A 33 0.17 -21.46 -8.48
CA GLU A 33 1.40 -22.13 -8.94
C GLU A 33 2.46 -21.07 -9.24
N VAL A 34 3.35 -20.82 -8.27
CA VAL A 34 4.54 -20.03 -8.47
C VAL A 34 5.59 -20.95 -9.07
N GLY A 35 5.87 -20.80 -10.36
CA GLY A 35 6.99 -21.48 -11.02
C GLY A 35 8.32 -21.22 -10.29
N PRO A 36 9.38 -21.98 -10.58
CA PRO A 36 10.62 -21.94 -9.81
C PRO A 36 11.31 -20.57 -10.01
N VAL A 37 11.32 -19.74 -8.97
CA VAL A 37 11.94 -18.41 -8.99
C VAL A 37 13.00 -18.32 -7.89
N HIS A 38 14.23 -18.01 -8.29
CA HIS A 38 15.38 -17.85 -7.40
C HIS A 38 15.24 -16.61 -6.50
N SER A 39 15.84 -16.72 -5.31
CA SER A 39 15.77 -15.81 -4.15
C SER A 39 15.75 -14.31 -4.46
N GLY A 40 14.74 -13.61 -3.93
CA GLY A 40 14.62 -12.14 -3.90
C GLY A 40 13.46 -11.59 -4.75
N THR A 41 13.08 -12.28 -5.82
CA THR A 41 12.03 -11.86 -6.77
C THR A 41 10.65 -12.46 -6.47
N ALA A 42 10.53 -13.36 -5.50
CA ALA A 42 9.27 -14.04 -5.18
C ALA A 42 8.17 -13.12 -4.65
N LEU A 43 8.50 -12.04 -3.92
CA LEU A 43 7.50 -11.08 -3.42
C LEU A 43 6.97 -10.17 -4.53
N LEU A 44 7.87 -9.63 -5.36
CA LEU A 44 7.48 -8.83 -6.53
C LEU A 44 6.79 -9.69 -7.57
N ALA A 45 7.24 -10.93 -7.78
CA ALA A 45 6.58 -11.90 -8.63
C ALA A 45 5.22 -12.29 -8.06
N ALA A 46 5.07 -12.57 -6.77
CA ALA A 46 3.77 -12.88 -6.17
C ALA A 46 2.81 -11.67 -6.23
N LEU A 47 3.29 -10.45 -5.95
CA LEU A 47 2.50 -9.21 -6.05
C LEU A 47 2.19 -8.81 -7.51
N ALA A 48 3.07 -9.11 -8.48
CA ALA A 48 2.84 -8.91 -9.92
C ALA A 48 1.96 -10.01 -10.53
N THR A 49 2.08 -11.25 -10.04
CA THR A 49 1.14 -12.35 -10.29
C THR A 49 -0.22 -11.99 -9.69
N CYS A 50 -0.25 -11.19 -8.61
CA CYS A 50 -1.45 -10.57 -8.06
C CYS A 50 -2.08 -9.46 -8.92
N TYR A 51 -1.51 -9.14 -10.08
CA TYR A 51 -2.15 -8.33 -11.10
C TYR A 51 -2.29 -9.12 -12.43
N GLY A 52 -2.14 -10.44 -12.39
CA GLY A 52 -2.30 -11.32 -13.56
C GLY A 52 -1.16 -11.23 -14.57
N ALA A 53 -0.06 -10.58 -14.24
CA ALA A 53 1.09 -10.42 -15.12
C ALA A 53 2.18 -11.43 -14.75
N ALA A 54 1.93 -12.72 -14.97
CA ALA A 54 3.05 -13.51 -15.47
C ALA A 54 3.27 -12.98 -16.90
N PRO A 55 4.39 -12.31 -17.21
CA PRO A 55 4.68 -11.92 -18.58
C PRO A 55 4.89 -13.21 -19.36
N THR A 56 3.83 -13.77 -19.92
CA THR A 56 3.99 -14.43 -21.21
C THR A 56 4.54 -13.37 -22.15
N ALA A 57 5.33 -13.77 -23.14
CA ALA A 57 6.03 -12.83 -24.03
C ALA A 57 5.11 -11.91 -24.89
N GLY A 58 3.83 -11.77 -24.53
CA GLY A 58 2.84 -10.84 -25.08
C GLY A 58 2.52 -9.72 -24.08
N GLU A 59 2.09 -8.58 -24.62
CA GLU A 59 1.83 -7.34 -23.90
C GLU A 59 0.97 -7.53 -22.63
N PRO A 60 1.23 -6.76 -21.55
CA PRO A 60 0.39 -6.81 -20.36
C PRO A 60 -1.08 -6.51 -20.74
N PRO A 61 -2.07 -7.11 -20.05
CA PRO A 61 -3.48 -6.83 -20.32
C PRO A 61 -3.72 -5.33 -20.25
N SER A 62 -4.38 -4.80 -21.27
CA SER A 62 -4.65 -3.35 -21.40
C SER A 62 -5.55 -2.83 -20.27
N GLU A 63 -6.31 -3.71 -19.61
CA GLU A 63 -7.18 -3.36 -18.50
C GLU A 63 -7.19 -4.47 -17.43
N ILE A 64 -7.09 -4.07 -16.17
CA ILE A 64 -7.13 -4.94 -15.00
C ILE A 64 -8.33 -4.52 -14.15
N ARG A 65 -9.28 -5.44 -13.95
CA ARG A 65 -10.50 -5.16 -13.19
C ARG A 65 -10.40 -5.66 -11.76
N ILE A 66 -10.95 -4.89 -10.83
CA ILE A 66 -11.10 -5.30 -9.44
C ILE A 66 -12.12 -6.44 -9.40
N SER A 67 -11.75 -7.57 -8.81
CA SER A 67 -12.60 -8.76 -8.73
C SER A 67 -12.39 -9.49 -7.41
N TRP A 68 -13.32 -10.38 -7.06
CA TRP A 68 -13.26 -11.21 -5.85
C TRP A 68 -11.99 -12.06 -5.73
N ARG A 69 -11.42 -12.45 -6.88
CA ARG A 69 -10.16 -13.18 -6.96
C ARG A 69 -8.98 -12.38 -6.41
N TRP A 70 -9.10 -11.04 -6.40
CA TRP A 70 -8.12 -10.12 -5.82
C TRP A 70 -8.44 -9.73 -4.38
N THR A 71 -9.71 -9.41 -4.11
CA THR A 71 -10.07 -8.84 -2.81
C THR A 71 -9.84 -9.85 -1.67
N ILE A 72 -10.11 -11.14 -1.88
CA ILE A 72 -9.93 -12.15 -0.82
C ILE A 72 -8.44 -12.29 -0.43
N PRO A 73 -7.49 -12.56 -1.36
CA PRO A 73 -6.07 -12.62 -1.00
C PRO A 73 -5.55 -11.33 -0.35
N VAL A 74 -5.96 -10.16 -0.86
CA VAL A 74 -5.57 -8.86 -0.29
C VAL A 74 -6.08 -8.74 1.14
N THR A 75 -7.35 -9.06 1.42
CA THR A 75 -7.91 -9.01 2.78
C THR A 75 -7.14 -9.92 3.74
N VAL A 76 -6.83 -11.16 3.34
CA VAL A 76 -6.10 -12.08 4.23
C VAL A 76 -4.65 -11.60 4.43
N ALA A 77 -4.00 -11.11 3.37
CA ALA A 77 -2.68 -10.50 3.47
C ALA A 77 -2.70 -9.26 4.39
N SER A 78 -3.74 -8.43 4.34
CA SER A 78 -3.94 -7.30 5.27
C SER A 78 -4.06 -7.74 6.72
N ILE A 79 -4.74 -8.86 7.02
CA ILE A 79 -4.84 -9.39 8.39
C ILE A 79 -3.45 -9.84 8.89
N ALA A 80 -2.71 -10.58 8.07
CA ALA A 80 -1.34 -10.98 8.40
C ALA A 80 -0.41 -9.77 8.59
N TRP A 81 -0.53 -8.78 7.70
CA TRP A 81 0.24 -7.56 7.73
C TRP A 81 -0.10 -6.69 8.94
N LEU A 82 -1.36 -6.66 9.37
CA LEU A 82 -1.77 -5.97 10.60
C LEU A 82 -1.02 -6.50 11.82
N TYR A 83 -0.89 -7.82 11.96
CA TYR A 83 -0.15 -8.42 13.06
C TYR A 83 1.34 -8.03 13.02
N GLY A 84 1.97 -8.13 11.84
CA GLY A 84 3.36 -7.71 11.66
C GLY A 84 3.57 -6.22 11.94
N ALA A 85 2.66 -5.36 11.47
CA ALA A 85 2.71 -3.93 11.70
C ALA A 85 2.52 -3.57 13.18
N LEU A 86 1.62 -4.25 13.90
CA LEU A 86 1.47 -4.07 15.35
C LEU A 86 2.76 -4.41 16.10
N LEU A 87 3.42 -5.53 15.77
CA LEU A 87 4.71 -5.89 16.38
C LEU A 87 5.81 -4.88 16.07
N MET A 88 5.84 -4.37 14.83
CA MET A 88 6.79 -3.34 14.41
C MET A 88 6.58 -2.04 15.20
N MET A 89 5.33 -1.58 15.31
CA MET A 89 5.00 -0.34 16.01
C MET A 89 5.17 -0.46 17.52
N ASP A 90 4.88 -1.63 18.11
CA ASP A 90 5.19 -1.94 19.52
C ASP A 90 6.70 -1.90 19.80
N SER A 91 7.50 -2.51 18.91
CA SER A 91 8.96 -2.47 19.00
C SER A 91 9.51 -1.05 18.91
N LEU A 92 8.94 -0.23 18.01
CA LEU A 92 9.31 1.18 17.88
C LEU A 92 8.92 2.00 19.12
N HIS A 93 7.71 1.80 19.64
CA HIS A 93 7.28 2.42 20.89
C HIS A 93 8.20 2.05 22.05
N GLN A 94 8.55 0.77 22.18
CA GLN A 94 9.47 0.29 23.20
C GLN A 94 10.86 0.92 23.08
N ALA A 95 11.35 1.14 21.85
CA ALA A 95 12.59 1.85 21.63
C ALA A 95 12.55 3.33 22.07
N ILE A 96 11.40 3.99 21.93
CA ILE A 96 11.22 5.42 22.29
C ILE A 96 11.00 5.59 23.80
N HIS A 97 10.14 4.76 24.41
CA HIS A 97 9.65 4.97 25.78
C HIS A 97 10.22 3.97 26.80
N GLY A 98 10.94 2.94 26.35
CA GLY A 98 11.49 1.90 27.23
C GLY A 98 10.48 0.87 27.72
N THR A 99 9.21 0.97 27.32
CA THR A 99 8.12 0.05 27.71
C THR A 99 7.31 -0.41 26.49
N PRO A 100 6.68 -1.58 26.53
CA PRO A 100 5.73 -1.99 25.48
C PRO A 100 4.62 -0.96 25.29
N ALA A 101 4.05 -0.93 24.09
CA ALA A 101 2.91 -0.07 23.79
C ALA A 101 1.70 -0.47 24.65
N PRO A 102 0.94 0.50 25.17
CA PRO A 102 -0.30 0.23 25.86
C PRO A 102 -1.28 -0.52 24.94
N ALA A 103 -1.90 -1.58 25.49
CA ALA A 103 -2.91 -2.34 24.76
C ALA A 103 -4.15 -1.49 24.47
N LEU A 104 -4.77 -1.72 23.31
CA LEU A 104 -6.09 -1.16 23.03
C LEU A 104 -7.14 -1.90 23.85
N ILE A 105 -7.75 -1.19 24.80
CA ILE A 105 -8.80 -1.75 25.67
C ILE A 105 -10.16 -1.24 25.18
N ILE A 106 -11.01 -2.14 24.72
CA ILE A 106 -12.38 -1.83 24.30
C ILE A 106 -13.28 -1.78 25.53
N GLN A 107 -13.60 -0.57 26.01
CA GLN A 107 -14.46 -0.34 27.18
C GLN A 107 -15.95 -0.48 26.81
N GLY A 108 -16.39 -1.69 26.48
CA GLY A 108 -17.77 -1.96 26.08
C GLY A 108 -18.20 -1.16 24.84
N TRP A 109 -19.47 -0.74 24.80
CA TRP A 109 -20.05 -0.02 23.65
C TRP A 109 -19.36 1.33 23.34
N PRO A 110 -19.04 2.20 24.31
CA PRO A 110 -18.31 3.44 24.02
C PRO A 110 -16.94 3.20 23.37
N GLY A 111 -16.18 2.21 23.87
CA GLY A 111 -14.89 1.84 23.29
C GLY A 111 -15.03 1.32 21.85
N LEU A 112 -16.04 0.49 21.60
CA LEU A 112 -16.32 -0.03 20.26
C LEU A 112 -16.68 1.09 19.28
N ILE A 113 -17.57 2.01 19.68
CA ILE A 113 -17.95 3.17 18.86
C ILE A 113 -16.72 4.04 18.57
N GLY A 114 -15.86 4.27 19.57
CA GLY A 114 -14.62 5.02 19.40
C GLY A 114 -13.69 4.39 18.36
N ILE A 115 -13.51 3.06 18.39
CA ILE A 115 -12.68 2.35 17.41
C ILE A 115 -13.29 2.42 16.01
N LEU A 116 -14.60 2.20 15.87
CA LEU A 116 -15.27 2.29 14.57
C LEU A 116 -15.16 3.70 13.98
N ALA A 117 -15.32 4.74 14.80
CA ALA A 117 -15.14 6.13 14.38
C ALA A 117 -13.69 6.42 13.98
N ALA A 118 -12.71 5.95 14.75
CA ALA A 118 -11.29 6.12 14.43
C ALA A 118 -10.90 5.39 13.13
N THR A 119 -11.39 4.18 12.92
CA THR A 119 -11.17 3.42 11.67
C THR A 119 -11.81 4.13 10.48
N ALA A 120 -13.06 4.60 10.61
CA ALA A 120 -13.72 5.36 9.56
C ALA A 120 -12.96 6.65 9.21
N PHE A 121 -12.48 7.38 10.22
CA PHE A 121 -11.64 8.55 10.03
C PHE A 121 -10.31 8.21 9.34
N LEU A 122 -9.66 7.11 9.73
CA LEU A 122 -8.41 6.67 9.12
C LEU A 122 -8.61 6.30 7.65
N VAL A 123 -9.66 5.55 7.31
CA VAL A 123 -10.00 5.23 5.92
C VAL A 123 -10.23 6.51 5.13
N PHE A 124 -11.01 7.46 5.66
CA PHE A 124 -11.22 8.74 5.00
C PHE A 124 -9.91 9.53 4.80
N ALA A 125 -9.04 9.58 5.81
CA ALA A 125 -7.75 10.25 5.74
C ALA A 125 -6.82 9.58 4.71
N HIS A 126 -6.83 8.25 4.63
CA HIS A 126 -6.07 7.46 3.66
C HIS A 126 -6.49 7.81 2.23
N GLU A 127 -7.79 7.73 1.95
CA GLU A 127 -8.34 8.10 0.63
C GLU A 127 -8.14 9.59 0.31
N LEU A 128 -8.21 10.48 1.31
CA LEU A 128 -7.93 11.89 1.11
C LEU A 128 -6.48 12.13 0.67
N VAL A 129 -5.51 11.38 1.19
CA VAL A 129 -4.12 11.50 0.77
C VAL A 129 -3.95 11.05 -0.69
N HIS A 130 -4.59 9.95 -1.10
CA HIS A 130 -4.66 9.54 -2.51
C HIS A 130 -5.27 10.66 -3.38
N TRP A 131 -6.39 11.23 -2.96
CA TRP A 131 -7.04 12.33 -3.64
C TRP A 131 -6.10 13.53 -3.82
N VAL A 132 -5.41 13.95 -2.77
CA VAL A 132 -4.44 15.06 -2.84
C VAL A 132 -3.29 14.73 -3.79
N ALA A 133 -2.76 13.50 -3.75
CA ALA A 133 -1.69 13.06 -4.64
C ALA A 133 -2.14 13.09 -6.11
N PHE A 134 -3.34 12.61 -6.42
CA PHE A 134 -3.92 12.73 -7.77
C PHE A 134 -4.06 14.19 -8.21
N ARG A 135 -4.54 15.08 -7.34
CA ARG A 135 -4.68 16.52 -7.64
C ARG A 135 -3.33 17.19 -7.89
N TYR A 136 -2.30 16.80 -7.15
CA TYR A 136 -0.93 17.30 -7.35
C TYR A 136 -0.43 17.03 -8.78
N TYR A 137 -0.78 15.87 -9.36
CA TYR A 137 -0.49 15.53 -10.75
C TYR A 137 -1.54 16.01 -11.76
N GLY A 138 -2.41 16.96 -11.39
CA GLY A 138 -3.37 17.59 -12.30
C GLY A 138 -4.62 16.76 -12.62
N ALA A 139 -4.76 15.56 -12.04
CA ALA A 139 -5.95 14.74 -12.22
C ALA A 139 -7.18 15.31 -11.48
N ARG A 140 -8.38 14.81 -11.81
CA ARG A 140 -9.65 15.15 -11.13
C ARG A 140 -10.26 13.92 -10.43
N PRO A 141 -9.65 13.49 -9.31
CA PRO A 141 -10.08 12.31 -8.57
C PRO A 141 -11.50 12.44 -8.00
N ARG A 142 -12.19 11.31 -7.92
CA ARG A 142 -13.52 11.15 -7.30
C ARG A 142 -13.45 10.09 -6.21
N PHE A 143 -14.14 10.35 -5.11
CA PHE A 143 -14.33 9.34 -4.07
C PHE A 143 -15.32 8.27 -4.53
N LEU A 144 -15.05 7.04 -4.13
CA LEU A 144 -15.89 5.87 -4.33
C LEU A 144 -16.11 5.20 -2.99
N MET A 145 -17.36 4.85 -2.68
CA MET A 145 -17.68 3.89 -1.63
C MET A 145 -18.27 2.65 -2.29
N PHE A 146 -17.86 1.47 -1.85
CA PHE A 146 -18.34 0.19 -2.37
C PHE A 146 -18.57 -0.79 -1.22
N VAL A 147 -19.39 -1.81 -1.48
CA VAL A 147 -19.79 -2.81 -0.46
C VAL A 147 -19.56 -4.25 -0.96
N LYS A 148 -18.84 -4.44 -2.06
CA LYS A 148 -18.68 -5.77 -2.70
C LYS A 148 -17.20 -6.10 -2.89
N PRO A 149 -16.66 -7.18 -2.29
CA PRO A 149 -17.17 -8.07 -1.21
C PRO A 149 -17.43 -7.45 0.15
N PHE A 150 -16.69 -6.40 0.48
CA PHE A 150 -16.66 -5.80 1.80
C PHE A 150 -16.87 -4.30 1.65
N PRO A 151 -17.43 -3.61 2.66
CA PRO A 151 -17.47 -2.17 2.68
C PRO A 151 -16.04 -1.62 2.58
N GLY A 152 -15.85 -0.69 1.64
CA GLY A 152 -14.59 -0.04 1.37
C GLY A 152 -14.80 1.35 0.80
N ALA A 153 -13.75 2.16 0.88
CA ALA A 153 -13.65 3.42 0.18
C ALA A 153 -12.47 3.35 -0.80
N GLY A 154 -12.48 4.23 -1.78
CA GLY A 154 -11.42 4.34 -2.77
C GLY A 154 -11.44 5.72 -3.41
N VAL A 155 -10.40 6.04 -4.16
CA VAL A 155 -10.33 7.20 -5.04
C VAL A 155 -9.94 6.73 -6.43
N TYR A 156 -10.58 7.29 -7.45
CA TYR A 156 -10.24 7.01 -8.84
C TYR A 156 -10.21 8.27 -9.69
N ALA A 157 -9.45 8.26 -10.79
CA ALA A 157 -9.20 9.42 -11.65
C ALA A 157 -9.43 9.10 -13.14
N GLU A 158 -10.62 8.63 -13.46
CA GLU A 158 -11.00 8.27 -14.84
C GLU A 158 -10.97 9.48 -15.78
N GLY A 159 -10.43 9.29 -16.99
CA GLY A 159 -10.16 10.33 -17.98
C GLY A 159 -8.88 11.13 -17.72
N HIS A 160 -8.09 10.75 -16.70
CA HIS A 160 -6.84 11.40 -16.33
C HIS A 160 -5.69 10.37 -16.26
N PRO A 161 -5.18 9.91 -17.41
CA PRO A 161 -4.01 9.04 -17.44
C PRO A 161 -2.81 9.77 -16.82
N LEU A 162 -2.02 9.04 -16.04
CA LEU A 162 -0.81 9.53 -15.38
C LEU A 162 0.40 8.70 -15.81
N PRO A 163 1.61 9.28 -15.84
CA PRO A 163 2.81 8.49 -16.08
C PRO A 163 3.02 7.51 -14.92
N ARG A 164 3.56 6.32 -15.21
CA ARG A 164 3.86 5.25 -14.23
C ARG A 164 4.47 5.76 -12.92
N ARG A 165 5.40 6.72 -13.00
CA ARG A 165 6.06 7.34 -11.85
C ARG A 165 5.12 8.13 -10.95
N ALA A 166 4.15 8.85 -11.54
CA ALA A 166 3.16 9.60 -10.80
C ALA A 166 2.19 8.63 -10.12
N MET A 167 1.76 7.57 -10.82
CA MET A 167 0.90 6.55 -10.23
C MET A 167 1.59 5.80 -9.06
N LEU A 168 2.91 5.58 -9.14
CA LEU A 168 3.69 5.04 -8.02
C LEU A 168 3.64 5.96 -6.79
N VAL A 169 3.78 7.27 -7.00
CA VAL A 169 3.71 8.25 -5.92
C VAL A 169 2.30 8.30 -5.34
N VAL A 170 1.26 8.28 -6.18
CA VAL A 170 -0.13 8.23 -5.73
C VAL A 170 -0.34 7.00 -4.86
N ALA A 171 -0.05 5.80 -5.38
CA ALA A 171 -0.22 4.55 -4.65
C ALA A 171 0.47 4.55 -3.28
N LEU A 172 1.71 5.05 -3.19
CA LEU A 172 2.47 5.02 -1.93
C LEU A 172 2.25 6.25 -1.02
N ALA A 173 1.48 7.25 -1.45
CA ALA A 173 1.34 8.50 -0.70
C ALA A 173 0.74 8.28 0.70
N PRO A 174 -0.36 7.52 0.90
CA PRO A 174 -0.92 7.33 2.24
C PRO A 174 0.00 6.51 3.15
N VAL A 175 0.72 5.53 2.59
CA VAL A 175 1.73 4.77 3.32
C VAL A 175 2.77 5.71 3.90
N VAL A 176 3.35 6.59 3.10
CA VAL A 176 4.41 7.50 3.55
C VAL A 176 3.85 8.58 4.49
N VAL A 177 2.81 9.31 4.06
CA VAL A 177 2.32 10.50 4.77
C VAL A 177 1.72 10.12 6.12
N LEU A 178 0.80 9.14 6.16
CA LEU A 178 0.11 8.80 7.41
C LEU A 178 1.03 8.03 8.36
N THR A 179 1.89 7.14 7.86
CA THR A 179 2.83 6.42 8.74
C THR A 179 3.82 7.39 9.38
N LEU A 180 4.38 8.35 8.64
CA LEU A 180 5.24 9.38 9.23
C LEU A 180 4.50 10.26 10.24
N ALA A 181 3.24 10.61 9.97
CA ALA A 181 2.42 11.35 10.91
C ALA A 181 2.19 10.56 12.22
N PHE A 182 1.89 9.27 12.13
CA PHE A 182 1.73 8.42 13.32
C PHE A 182 3.06 8.17 14.06
N VAL A 183 4.16 7.99 13.33
CA VAL A 183 5.49 7.87 13.95
C VAL A 183 5.87 9.15 14.69
N ALA A 184 5.57 10.33 14.14
CA ALA A 184 5.74 11.59 14.87
C ALA A 184 4.84 11.62 16.12
N LEU A 185 3.59 11.18 15.99
CA LEU A 185 2.62 11.15 17.08
C LEU A 185 3.00 10.17 18.22
N LEU A 186 3.77 9.12 17.93
CA LEU A 186 4.30 8.20 18.95
C LEU A 186 5.20 8.90 19.98
N THR A 187 5.79 10.04 19.65
CA THR A 187 6.63 10.81 20.59
C THR A 187 5.80 11.51 21.68
N VAL A 188 4.47 11.50 21.55
CA VAL A 188 3.55 12.19 22.43
C VAL A 188 2.75 11.16 23.27
N PRO A 189 3.06 10.99 24.58
CA PRO A 189 2.58 9.86 25.38
C PRO A 189 1.05 9.65 25.39
N GLN A 190 0.26 10.74 25.39
CA GLN A 190 -1.20 10.65 25.41
C GLN A 190 -1.81 10.12 24.10
N TRP A 191 -1.03 10.10 23.00
CA TRP A 191 -1.49 9.65 21.70
C TRP A 191 -0.91 8.30 21.28
N THR A 192 -0.07 7.68 22.11
CA THR A 192 0.60 6.42 21.79
C THR A 192 -0.34 5.34 21.27
N VAL A 193 -1.48 5.11 21.94
CA VAL A 193 -2.44 4.07 21.50
C VAL A 193 -2.93 4.38 20.08
N LEU A 194 -3.34 5.63 19.82
CA LEU A 194 -3.81 6.07 18.51
C LEU A 194 -2.70 5.96 17.46
N ALA A 195 -1.47 6.31 17.82
CA ALA A 195 -0.32 6.29 16.92
C ALA A 195 0.09 4.85 16.54
N THR A 196 0.23 3.96 17.51
CA THR A 196 0.57 2.54 17.28
C THR A 196 -0.49 1.86 16.43
N TRP A 197 -1.76 1.97 16.84
CA TRP A 197 -2.87 1.32 16.13
C TRP A 197 -3.17 1.97 14.79
N GLY A 198 -3.18 3.31 14.73
CA GLY A 198 -3.39 4.06 13.50
C GLY A 198 -2.35 3.72 12.43
N ALA A 199 -1.07 3.66 12.79
CA ALA A 199 0.00 3.23 11.87
C ALA A 199 -0.20 1.79 11.42
N ALA A 200 -0.50 0.87 12.35
CA ALA A 200 -0.67 -0.54 12.01
C ALA A 200 -1.87 -0.78 11.09
N PHE A 201 -3.02 -0.14 11.37
CA PHE A 201 -4.20 -0.21 10.51
C PHE A 201 -3.96 0.45 9.14
N ASN A 202 -3.24 1.57 9.09
CA ASN A 202 -2.89 2.20 7.80
C ASN A 202 -2.04 1.27 6.95
N LEU A 203 -0.98 0.70 7.53
CA LEU A 203 -0.08 -0.22 6.83
C LEU A 203 -0.81 -1.49 6.38
N ALA A 204 -1.72 -2.03 7.21
CA ALA A 204 -2.54 -3.18 6.86
C ALA A 204 -3.55 -2.88 5.75
N GLY A 205 -4.19 -1.69 5.78
CA GLY A 205 -5.09 -1.23 4.73
C GLY A 205 -4.39 -0.99 3.40
N ALA A 206 -3.11 -0.59 3.44
CA ALA A 206 -2.31 -0.27 2.26
C ALA A 206 -1.71 -1.48 1.52
N VAL A 207 -2.09 -2.73 1.84
CA VAL A 207 -1.59 -3.91 1.11
C VAL A 207 -1.95 -3.85 -0.38
N GLY A 208 -3.13 -3.33 -0.71
CA GLY A 208 -3.53 -3.06 -2.10
C GLY A 208 -2.60 -2.06 -2.79
N ASP A 209 -2.18 -1.01 -2.08
CA ASP A 209 -1.26 0.01 -2.58
C ASP A 209 0.14 -0.55 -2.84
N PHE A 210 0.65 -1.41 -1.95
CA PHE A 210 1.93 -2.09 -2.16
C PHE A 210 1.87 -3.03 -3.36
N ALA A 211 0.76 -3.76 -3.54
CA ALA A 211 0.55 -4.60 -4.71
C ALA A 211 0.49 -3.77 -6.00
N MET A 212 -0.21 -2.63 -5.97
CA MET A 212 -0.25 -1.65 -7.06
C MET A 212 1.15 -1.17 -7.42
N ALA A 213 1.91 -0.72 -6.42
CA ALA A 213 3.25 -0.20 -6.62
C ALA A 213 4.19 -1.27 -7.19
N ALA A 214 4.12 -2.50 -6.69
CA ALA A 214 4.88 -3.62 -7.23
C ALA A 214 4.54 -3.90 -8.70
N TRP A 215 3.25 -3.91 -9.05
CA TRP A 215 2.82 -4.08 -10.44
C TRP A 215 3.28 -2.95 -11.35
N LEU A 216 3.16 -1.69 -10.92
CA LEU A 216 3.66 -0.53 -11.65
C LEU A 216 5.17 -0.59 -11.87
N LEU A 217 5.94 -1.11 -10.90
CA LEU A 217 7.38 -1.30 -11.06
C LEU A 217 7.72 -2.33 -12.15
N CYS A 218 6.85 -3.30 -12.40
CA CYS A 218 6.98 -4.28 -13.48
C CYS A 218 6.65 -3.72 -14.88
N LEU A 219 5.94 -2.59 -14.97
CA LEU A 219 5.67 -1.93 -16.24
C LEU A 219 6.91 -1.24 -16.80
N ARG A 220 6.99 -1.12 -18.13
CA ARG A 220 8.11 -0.44 -18.80
C ARG A 220 8.17 1.05 -18.41
N PRO A 221 9.36 1.64 -18.30
CA PRO A 221 9.49 3.09 -18.18
C PRO A 221 8.80 3.81 -19.35
N GLY A 222 8.15 4.95 -19.07
CA GLY A 222 7.42 5.71 -20.08
C GLY A 222 5.96 5.26 -20.30
N THR A 223 5.53 4.16 -19.69
CA THR A 223 4.12 3.74 -19.71
C THR A 223 3.23 4.74 -18.97
N TRP A 224 2.05 4.99 -19.54
CA TRP A 224 0.97 5.72 -18.89
C TRP A 224 -0.12 4.78 -18.41
N VAL A 225 -0.70 5.12 -17.27
CA VAL A 225 -1.67 4.32 -16.55
C VAL A 225 -2.83 5.20 -16.16
N GLU A 226 -4.04 4.71 -16.35
CA GLU A 226 -5.26 5.39 -15.97
C GLU A 226 -6.01 4.58 -14.93
N ASP A 227 -6.41 5.27 -13.86
CA ASP A 227 -7.15 4.68 -12.77
C ASP A 227 -8.65 4.82 -13.03
N LEU A 228 -9.31 3.68 -13.26
CA LEU A 228 -10.72 3.60 -13.60
C LEU A 228 -11.54 3.32 -12.33
N ARG A 229 -12.85 3.57 -12.39
CA ARG A 229 -13.74 3.30 -11.26
C ARG A 229 -13.68 1.85 -10.74
N ASP A 230 -13.54 0.89 -11.66
CA ASP A 230 -13.61 -0.54 -11.34
C ASP A 230 -12.32 -1.29 -11.74
N GLY A 231 -11.20 -0.57 -11.91
CA GLY A 231 -9.97 -1.17 -12.41
C GLY A 231 -8.90 -0.17 -12.83
N ILE A 232 -7.91 -0.65 -13.56
CA ILE A 232 -6.81 0.15 -14.09
C ILE A 232 -6.58 -0.17 -15.55
N ARG A 233 -6.27 0.83 -16.35
CA ARG A 233 -5.92 0.71 -17.77
C ARG A 233 -4.48 1.10 -18.01
N VAL A 234 -3.74 0.25 -18.72
CA VAL A 234 -2.42 0.57 -19.27
C VAL A 234 -2.60 1.09 -20.69
N LEU A 235 -2.08 2.29 -20.96
CA LEU A 235 -2.19 2.89 -22.29
C LEU A 235 -1.20 2.24 -23.27
N PRO A 236 -1.57 2.05 -24.55
CA PRO A 236 -0.64 1.62 -25.60
C PRO A 236 0.58 2.55 -25.71
N ILE A 237 1.71 2.02 -26.18
CA ILE A 237 2.97 2.79 -26.28
C ILE A 237 2.78 4.05 -27.13
N GLY A 238 2.15 3.96 -28.30
CA GLY A 238 1.91 5.12 -29.16
C GLY A 238 0.98 6.19 -28.56
N GLU A 239 0.14 5.83 -27.60
CA GLU A 239 -0.68 6.79 -26.85
C GLU A 239 0.08 7.40 -25.66
N SER A 240 0.87 6.57 -24.99
CA SER A 240 1.84 7.00 -23.97
C SER A 240 2.83 8.03 -24.53
N GLU A 241 3.35 7.81 -25.74
CA GLU A 241 4.25 8.74 -26.44
C GLU A 241 3.57 10.07 -26.74
N ARG A 242 2.29 10.08 -27.15
CA ARG A 242 1.54 11.32 -27.37
C ARG A 242 1.42 12.15 -26.10
N HIS A 243 1.20 11.51 -24.96
CA HIS A 243 1.17 12.21 -23.67
C HIS A 243 2.55 12.71 -23.24
N LEU A 244 3.61 11.94 -23.47
CA LEU A 244 4.99 12.42 -23.24
C LEU A 244 5.33 13.66 -24.09
N LEU A 245 4.91 13.67 -25.35
CA LEU A 245 5.13 14.82 -26.25
C LEU A 245 4.28 16.04 -25.85
N ALA A 246 3.07 15.82 -25.33
CA ALA A 246 2.19 16.89 -24.87
C ALA A 246 2.65 17.55 -23.55
N GLU A 247 3.26 16.78 -22.64
CA GLU A 247 3.80 17.32 -21.37
C GLU A 247 5.18 18.00 -21.51
N GLY A 248 5.81 17.87 -22.68
CA GLY A 248 7.18 18.35 -22.92
C GLY A 248 8.24 17.45 -22.27
N PRO A 249 9.51 17.52 -22.72
CA PRO A 249 10.57 16.71 -22.15
C PRO A 249 10.75 17.06 -20.66
N PRO A 250 11.02 16.07 -19.78
CA PRO A 250 11.41 16.37 -18.41
C PRO A 250 12.65 17.28 -18.43
N PRO A 251 12.77 18.25 -17.51
CA PRO A 251 13.94 19.11 -17.47
C PRO A 251 15.18 18.23 -17.39
N THR A 252 16.03 18.30 -18.41
CA THR A 252 17.32 17.63 -18.40
C THR A 252 18.06 18.20 -17.20
N THR A 253 18.35 17.35 -16.21
CA THR A 253 19.27 17.71 -15.13
C THR A 253 20.60 17.98 -15.82
N GLY A 254 20.89 19.25 -16.07
CA GLY A 254 22.07 19.70 -16.78
C GLY A 254 23.29 19.08 -16.12
N ALA A 255 23.96 18.21 -16.87
CA ALA A 255 25.35 17.89 -16.60
C ALA A 255 26.11 19.22 -16.69
N LYS A 256 26.41 19.81 -15.54
CA LYS A 256 27.37 20.90 -15.45
C LYS A 256 28.73 20.29 -15.79
N GLY A 257 29.21 20.62 -16.99
CA GLY A 257 30.64 20.52 -17.33
C GLY A 257 31.45 21.58 -16.59
#